data_AF-A0A6B1CLN8-F1
#
_entry.id   AF-A0A6B1CLN8-F1
#
_cell.length_a   1.000
_cell.length_b   1.000
_cell.length_c   1.000
_cell.angle_alpha   90.00
_cell.angle_beta   90.00
_cell.angle_gamma   90.00
#
_symmetry.space_group_name_H-M   'P 1'
#
loop_
_entity.id
_entity.type
_entity.pdbx_description
1 polymer ?
#
loop_
_entity_poly.entity_id
_entity_poly.type
_entity_poly.pdbx_seq_one_letter_code
_entity_poly.pdbx_strand_id
1 'polypeptide(L)'
;FGMDFLTSLALGEDPYQLGQISSQLGSARFSRDDEREADSFGVRYAIEAGYDPRGLLRFFEKLKKLEARRRSDLENLFASHPPTGERIRRIERLIDQYGASGGQRYQARFVRETAVLRRK
;
A
#
# COMPACT_ATOMS: atom_id res chain seq x y z
N PHE A 1 -9.69 8.12 -5.09
CA PHE A 1 -9.44 6.70 -5.43
C PHE A 1 -8.32 6.09 -4.58
N GLY A 2 -7.03 6.41 -4.80
CA GLY A 2 -5.93 5.78 -4.03
C GLY A 2 -5.80 6.25 -2.56
N MET A 3 -5.99 7.55 -2.31
CA MET A 3 -5.83 8.12 -0.96
C MET A 3 -6.90 7.64 0.02
N ASP A 4 -8.12 7.38 -0.46
CA ASP A 4 -9.23 6.88 0.35
C ASP A 4 -8.97 5.44 0.83
N PHE A 5 -8.36 4.62 -0.04
CA PHE A 5 -7.89 3.29 0.32
C PHE A 5 -6.76 3.33 1.35
N LEU A 6 -5.75 4.18 1.13
CA LEU A 6 -4.62 4.33 2.07
C LEU A 6 -5.08 4.85 3.43
N THR A 7 -6.06 5.74 3.42
CA THR A 7 -6.70 6.27 4.62
C THR A 7 -7.41 5.15 5.37
N SER A 8 -8.38 4.46 4.76
CA SER A 8 -9.12 3.37 5.42
C SER A 8 -8.20 2.29 5.99
N LEU A 9 -7.16 1.89 5.24
CA LEU A 9 -6.12 0.98 5.71
C LEU A 9 -5.40 1.51 6.96
N ALA A 10 -5.06 2.79 6.99
CA ALA A 10 -4.27 3.40 8.04
C ALA A 10 -5.04 3.69 9.34
N LEU A 11 -6.36 3.82 9.27
CA LEU A 11 -7.22 4.05 10.43
C LEU A 11 -7.84 2.74 10.94
N GLY A 12 -7.83 1.68 10.14
CA GLY A 12 -8.46 0.41 10.49
C GLY A 12 -9.98 0.50 10.47
N GLU A 13 -10.53 1.26 9.50
CA GLU A 13 -11.97 1.51 9.38
C GLU A 13 -12.79 0.28 9.00
N ASP A 14 -14.12 0.47 9.02
CA ASP A 14 -15.15 -0.53 8.74
C ASP A 14 -14.86 -1.33 7.44
N PRO A 15 -14.79 -2.67 7.53
CA PRO A 15 -14.64 -3.58 6.40
C PRO A 15 -15.59 -3.31 5.22
N TYR A 16 -16.79 -2.80 5.46
CA TYR A 16 -17.76 -2.48 4.40
C TYR A 16 -17.28 -1.35 3.47
N GLN A 17 -16.62 -0.32 4.02
CA GLN A 17 -16.07 0.78 3.22
C GLN A 17 -14.84 0.34 2.41
N LEU A 18 -14.00 -0.53 3.00
CA LEU A 18 -12.90 -1.17 2.29
C LEU A 18 -13.41 -2.00 1.10
N GLY A 19 -14.55 -2.69 1.25
CA GLY A 19 -15.22 -3.44 0.19
C GLY A 19 -15.69 -2.61 -1.01
N GLN A 20 -16.23 -1.42 -0.77
CA GLN A 20 -16.68 -0.56 -1.87
C GLN A 20 -15.48 -0.01 -2.66
N ILE A 21 -14.42 0.43 -1.98
CA ILE A 21 -13.21 0.93 -2.63
C ILE A 21 -12.47 -0.21 -3.36
N SER A 22 -12.43 -1.41 -2.78
CA SER A 22 -11.83 -2.60 -3.39
C SER A 22 -12.57 -3.01 -4.68
N SER A 23 -13.90 -2.89 -4.72
CA SER A 23 -14.69 -3.18 -5.93
C SER A 23 -14.39 -2.24 -7.09
N GLN A 24 -14.16 -0.96 -6.81
CA GLN A 24 -13.79 0.03 -7.83
C GLN A 24 -12.37 -0.21 -8.34
N LEU A 25 -11.42 -0.49 -7.45
CA LEU A 25 -10.03 -0.79 -7.81
C LEU A 25 -9.90 -2.14 -8.54
N GLY A 26 -10.67 -3.16 -8.15
CA GLY A 26 -10.66 -4.48 -8.77
C GLY A 26 -11.28 -4.53 -10.18
N SER A 27 -11.97 -3.46 -10.60
CA SER A 27 -12.47 -3.35 -11.98
C SER A 27 -11.37 -3.01 -12.99
N ALA A 28 -10.24 -2.47 -12.53
CA ALA A 28 -9.08 -2.16 -13.34
C ALA A 28 -8.12 -3.37 -13.38
N ARG A 29 -7.99 -4.01 -14.54
CA ARG A 29 -7.03 -5.09 -14.75
C ARG A 29 -5.70 -4.52 -15.20
N PHE A 30 -4.69 -4.58 -14.34
CA PHE A 30 -3.32 -4.23 -14.69
C PHE A 30 -2.51 -5.49 -15.00
N SER A 31 -1.56 -5.37 -15.93
CA SER A 31 -0.61 -6.45 -16.19
C SER A 31 0.42 -6.55 -15.07
N ARG A 32 1.10 -7.71 -14.98
CA ARG A 32 2.21 -7.89 -14.03
C ARG A 32 3.37 -6.92 -14.30
N ASP A 33 3.53 -6.47 -15.54
CA ASP A 33 4.56 -5.51 -15.92
C ASP A 33 4.20 -4.10 -15.46
N ASP A 34 2.93 -3.71 -15.55
CA ASP A 34 2.44 -2.43 -15.02
C ASP A 34 2.66 -2.34 -13.50
N GLU A 35 2.38 -3.44 -12.77
CA GLU A 35 2.63 -3.48 -11.32
C GLU A 35 4.12 -3.35 -10.98
N ARG A 36 5.00 -4.01 -11.74
CA ARG A 36 6.45 -3.96 -11.53
C ARG A 36 7.01 -2.58 -11.82
N GLU A 37 6.50 -1.91 -12.83
CA GLU A 37 6.85 -0.54 -13.19
C GLU A 37 6.36 0.43 -12.11
N ALA A 38 5.11 0.30 -11.67
CA ALA A 38 4.56 1.09 -10.58
C ALA A 38 5.35 0.93 -9.27
N ASP A 39 5.76 -0.29 -8.90
CA ASP A 39 6.59 -0.53 -7.73
C ASP A 39 7.98 0.14 -7.86
N SER A 40 8.58 0.05 -9.05
CA SER A 40 9.87 0.69 -9.34
C SER A 40 9.82 2.21 -9.23
N PHE A 41 8.82 2.84 -9.84
CA PHE A 41 8.63 4.28 -9.72
C PHE A 41 8.22 4.70 -8.32
N GLY A 42 7.38 3.92 -7.64
CA GLY A 42 6.98 4.18 -6.25
C GLY A 42 8.18 4.25 -5.29
N VAL A 43 9.12 3.30 -5.41
CA VAL A 43 10.38 3.32 -4.63
C VAL A 43 11.20 4.56 -4.98
N ARG A 44 11.38 4.83 -6.27
CA ARG A 44 12.17 5.97 -6.75
C ARG A 44 11.61 7.31 -6.24
N TYR A 45 10.30 7.53 -6.39
CA TYR A 45 9.64 8.76 -5.94
C TYR A 45 9.70 8.93 -4.42
N ALA A 46 9.56 7.84 -3.65
CA ALA A 46 9.72 7.91 -2.21
C ALA A 46 11.11 8.41 -1.82
N ILE A 47 12.16 7.87 -2.46
CA ILE A 47 13.55 8.28 -2.24
C ILE A 47 13.75 9.74 -2.64
N GLU A 48 13.37 10.12 -3.86
CA GLU A 48 13.55 11.48 -4.39
C GLU A 48 12.81 12.54 -3.55
N ALA A 49 11.66 12.20 -2.98
CA ALA A 49 10.89 13.08 -2.09
C ALA A 49 11.35 13.02 -0.62
N GLY A 50 12.41 12.27 -0.28
CA GLY A 50 12.96 12.19 1.08
C GLY A 50 12.16 11.33 2.06
N TYR A 51 11.21 10.52 1.57
CA TYR A 51 10.47 9.54 2.37
C TYR A 51 11.27 8.25 2.53
N ASP A 52 10.99 7.51 3.62
CA ASP A 52 11.53 6.15 3.79
C ASP A 52 10.88 5.17 2.79
N PRO A 53 11.62 4.65 1.79
CA PRO A 53 11.05 3.78 0.76
C PRO A 53 10.58 2.43 1.32
N ARG A 54 11.03 2.03 2.52
CA ARG A 54 10.53 0.84 3.22
C ARG A 54 9.07 1.01 3.65
N GLY A 55 8.48 2.20 3.48
CA GLY A 55 7.03 2.41 3.58
C GLY A 55 6.23 1.49 2.66
N LEU A 56 6.71 1.27 1.44
CA LEU A 56 6.04 0.41 0.48
C LEU A 56 6.06 -1.07 0.90
N LEU A 57 7.16 -1.55 1.49
CA LEU A 57 7.24 -2.89 2.08
C LEU A 57 6.20 -3.07 3.19
N ARG A 58 6.16 -2.15 4.16
CA ARG A 58 5.21 -2.19 5.27
C ARG A 58 3.75 -2.18 4.79
N PHE A 59 3.48 -1.45 3.71
CA PHE A 59 2.16 -1.42 3.08
C PHE A 59 1.77 -2.82 2.55
N PHE A 60 2.63 -3.46 1.75
CA PHE A 60 2.35 -4.82 1.25
C PHE A 60 2.25 -5.87 2.35
N GLU A 61 3.08 -5.80 3.39
CA GLU A 61 2.95 -6.66 4.56
C GLU A 61 1.61 -6.49 5.27
N LYS A 62 1.11 -5.26 5.36
CA LYS A 62 -0.20 -4.98 5.97
C LYS A 62 -1.33 -5.53 5.11
N LEU A 63 -1.25 -5.41 3.77
CA LEU A 63 -2.20 -6.03 2.85
C LEU A 63 -2.22 -7.56 2.99
N LYS A 64 -1.06 -8.20 3.00
CA LYS A 64 -0.93 -9.66 3.22
C LYS A 64 -1.56 -10.11 4.55
N LYS A 65 -1.40 -9.30 5.62
CA LYS A 65 -2.05 -9.58 6.91
C LYS A 65 -3.57 -9.42 6.87
N LEU A 66 -4.09 -8.51 6.05
CA LEU A 66 -5.54 -8.33 5.87
C LEU A 66 -6.15 -9.46 5.05
N GLU A 67 -5.48 -9.89 3.98
CA GLU A 67 -5.87 -11.07 3.18
C GLU A 67 -6.04 -12.31 4.06
N ALA A 68 -5.09 -12.56 4.97
CA ALA A 68 -5.15 -13.70 5.88
C ALA A 68 -6.32 -13.65 6.87
N ARG A 69 -6.84 -12.45 7.18
CA ARG A 69 -7.87 -12.25 8.21
C ARG A 69 -9.29 -12.25 7.67
N ARG A 70 -9.53 -11.84 6.42
CA ARG A 70 -10.88 -11.70 5.85
C ARG A 70 -10.86 -11.91 4.33
N ARG A 71 -11.44 -13.03 3.88
CA ARG A 71 -11.49 -13.38 2.44
C ARG A 71 -12.49 -12.52 1.65
N SER A 72 -13.62 -12.11 2.24
CA SER A 72 -14.75 -11.52 1.47
C SER A 72 -14.55 -10.08 1.01
N ASP A 73 -14.04 -9.18 1.85
CA ASP A 73 -14.19 -7.73 1.59
C ASP A 73 -13.07 -7.15 0.70
N LEU A 74 -11.97 -7.89 0.54
CA LEU A 74 -10.81 -7.49 -0.25
C LEU A 74 -10.55 -8.43 -1.44
N GLU A 75 -11.41 -9.42 -1.64
CA GLU A 75 -11.26 -10.47 -2.67
C GLU A 75 -11.08 -9.88 -4.07
N ASN A 76 -11.86 -8.85 -4.43
CA ASN A 76 -11.76 -8.18 -5.74
C ASN A 76 -10.47 -7.38 -5.93
N LEU A 77 -9.99 -6.73 -4.86
CA LEU A 77 -8.72 -5.99 -4.89
C LEU A 77 -7.55 -6.97 -4.99
N PHE A 78 -7.55 -8.05 -4.22
CA PHE A 78 -6.49 -9.06 -4.26
C PHE A 78 -6.52 -9.91 -5.53
N ALA A 79 -7.69 -10.12 -6.13
CA ALA A 79 -7.82 -10.75 -7.44
C ALA A 79 -7.16 -9.93 -8.57
N SER A 80 -7.16 -8.59 -8.44
CA SER A 80 -6.62 -7.69 -9.46
C SER A 80 -5.21 -7.19 -9.16
N HIS A 81 -4.87 -7.06 -7.87
CA HIS A 81 -3.59 -6.61 -7.35
C HIS A 81 -3.14 -7.49 -6.17
N PRO A 82 -2.68 -8.73 -6.43
CA PRO A 82 -2.27 -9.63 -5.37
C PRO A 82 -1.00 -9.08 -4.67
N PRO A 83 -1.00 -8.91 -3.33
CA PRO A 83 0.22 -8.62 -2.59
C PRO A 83 1.10 -9.87 -2.58
N THR A 84 1.89 -10.06 -3.64
CA THR A 84 2.72 -11.25 -3.75
C THR A 84 4.01 -11.09 -2.94
N GLY A 85 4.50 -12.19 -2.37
CA GLY A 85 5.85 -12.21 -1.81
C GLY A 85 6.94 -11.88 -2.85
N GLU A 86 6.63 -11.97 -4.14
CA GLU A 86 7.53 -11.56 -5.23
C GLU A 86 7.70 -10.03 -5.29
N ARG A 87 6.61 -9.27 -5.15
CA ARG A 87 6.66 -7.80 -5.08
C ARG A 87 7.47 -7.31 -3.88
N ILE A 88 7.26 -7.90 -2.71
CA ILE A 88 8.04 -7.58 -1.49
C ILE A 88 9.55 -7.77 -1.77
N ARG A 89 9.96 -8.95 -2.27
CA ARG A 89 11.36 -9.23 -2.61
C ARG A 89 11.92 -8.33 -3.72
N ARG A 90 11.09 -7.89 -4.66
CA ARG A 90 11.49 -6.94 -5.71
C ARG A 90 11.75 -5.56 -5.12
N ILE A 91 10.86 -5.08 -4.25
CA ILE A 91 10.99 -3.77 -3.59
C ILE A 91 12.21 -3.77 -2.67
N GLU A 92 12.47 -4.83 -1.92
CA GLU A 92 13.69 -4.98 -1.11
C GLU A 92 14.95 -4.80 -1.99
N ARG A 93 15.03 -5.56 -3.10
CA ARG A 93 16.14 -5.45 -4.05
C ARG A 93 16.28 -4.04 -4.64
N LEU A 94 15.17 -3.38 -4.97
CA LEU A 94 15.19 -2.00 -5.48
C LEU A 94 15.75 -1.03 -4.44
N ILE A 95 15.28 -1.11 -3.19
CA ILE A 95 15.77 -0.27 -2.10
C ILE A 95 17.27 -0.45 -1.89
N ASP A 96 17.74 -1.71 -1.92
CA ASP A 96 19.16 -2.04 -1.79
C ASP A 96 19.98 -1.50 -2.97
N GLN A 97 19.48 -1.62 -4.20
CA GLN A 97 20.11 -1.08 -5.41
C GLN A 97 20.28 0.44 -5.36
N TYR A 98 19.30 1.16 -4.83
CA TYR A 98 19.40 2.61 -4.65
C TYR A 98 20.30 3.01 -3.48
N GLY A 99 20.82 2.07 -2.68
CA GLY A 99 21.60 2.37 -1.48
C GLY A 99 20.81 3.16 -0.43
N ALA A 100 19.48 3.09 -0.48
CA ALA A 100 18.60 3.93 0.32
C ALA A 100 18.57 3.45 1.78
N SER A 101 19.35 4.09 2.63
CA SER A 101 19.49 3.74 4.06
C SER A 101 18.49 4.44 4.98
N GLY A 102 17.65 5.36 4.46
CA GLY A 102 16.74 6.11 5.31
C GLY A 102 15.75 6.99 4.56
N GLY A 103 15.09 7.87 5.31
CA GLY A 103 14.05 8.78 4.85
C GLY A 103 13.05 9.06 5.98
N GLN A 104 12.28 10.13 5.85
CA GLN A 104 11.32 10.50 6.88
C GLN A 104 10.05 9.66 6.77
N ARG A 105 9.63 9.04 7.88
CA ARG A 105 8.37 8.28 7.96
C ARG A 105 7.16 9.16 8.23
N TYR A 106 7.38 10.35 8.76
CA TYR A 106 6.33 11.31 9.16
C TYR A 106 5.20 10.72 10.01
N GLN A 107 5.46 9.69 10.83
CA GLN A 107 4.40 8.96 11.54
C GLN A 107 3.59 9.87 12.48
N ALA A 108 4.23 10.74 13.25
CA ALA A 108 3.54 11.66 14.16
C ALA A 108 2.65 12.65 13.39
N ARG A 109 3.17 13.21 12.28
CA ARG A 109 2.41 14.07 11.36
C ARG A 109 1.22 13.30 10.80
N PHE A 110 1.44 12.12 10.24
CA PHE A 110 0.40 11.27 9.66
C PHE A 110 -0.72 10.98 10.67
N VAL A 111 -0.37 10.58 11.90
CA VAL A 111 -1.34 10.31 12.97
C VAL A 111 -2.15 11.56 13.33
N ARG A 112 -1.49 12.73 13.40
CA ARG A 112 -2.16 14.00 13.69
C ARG A 112 -3.12 14.40 12.58
N GLU A 113 -2.67 14.39 11.32
CA GLU A 113 -3.50 14.81 10.17
C GLU A 113 -4.68 13.85 9.95
N THR A 114 -4.49 12.56 10.23
CA THR A 114 -5.55 11.54 10.08
C THR A 114 -6.43 11.38 11.32
N ALA A 115 -6.17 12.12 12.40
CA ALA A 115 -6.92 11.99 13.65
C ALA A 115 -8.42 12.33 13.51
N VAL A 116 -8.78 13.21 12.57
CA VAL A 116 -10.19 13.55 12.29
C VAL A 116 -10.97 12.38 11.70
N LEU A 117 -10.26 11.52 10.95
CA LEU A 117 -10.86 10.40 10.24
C LEU A 117 -11.10 9.21 11.20
N ARG A 118 -10.30 9.09 12.27
CA ARG A 118 -10.43 8.04 13.32
C ARG A 118 -11.54 8.24 14.35
N ARG A 119 -12.25 9.38 14.32
CA ARG A 119 -13.25 9.74 15.36
C ARG A 119 -14.69 9.31 15.01
N LYS A 120 -14.86 8.45 14.02
CA LYS A 120 -16.16 7.83 13.71
C LYS A 120 -16.21 6.42 14.28
#